data_AF-A0ABD5WT53-F1
#
_entry.id   AF-A0ABD5WT53-F1
#
_cell.length_a   1.000
_cell.length_b   1.000
_cell.length_c   1.000
_cell.angle_alpha   90.00
_cell.angle_beta   90.00
_cell.angle_gamma   90.00
#
_symmetry.space_group_name_H-M   'P 1'
#
loop_
_entity.id
_entity.type
_entity.pdbx_description
1 polymer ?
#
loop_
_entity_poly.entity_id
_entity_poly.type
_entity_poly.pdbx_seq_one_letter_code
_entity_poly.pdbx_strand_id
1 'polypeptide(L)' 'MSDDRGGRPCPVCEEPMYSRHCKYVCPRHGVMYDCSDTFY' A
#
# COMPACT_ATOMS: atom_id res chain seq x y z
N MET A 1 -17.29 14.10 0.02
CA MET A 1 -16.92 13.11 -1.00
C MET A 1 -15.75 12.32 -0.44
N SER A 2 -16.01 11.02 -0.20
CA SER A 2 -15.13 9.87 0.07
C SER A 2 -13.67 10.15 0.38
N ASP A 3 -13.23 9.92 1.63
CA ASP A 3 -12.75 8.63 2.17
C ASP A 3 -11.25 8.38 1.88
N ASP A 4 -10.55 7.92 2.93
CA ASP A 4 -9.23 7.30 2.91
C ASP A 4 -7.99 8.17 2.59
N ARG A 5 -7.46 8.89 3.60
CA ARG A 5 -6.05 9.35 3.61
C ARG A 5 -5.32 8.98 4.90
N GLY A 6 -5.57 7.78 5.43
CA GLY A 6 -4.97 7.34 6.68
C GLY A 6 -4.85 5.83 6.77
N GLY A 7 -3.94 5.23 6.01
CA GLY A 7 -3.45 3.88 6.29
C GLY A 7 -4.48 2.77 6.10
N ARG A 8 -5.12 2.71 4.92
CA ARG A 8 -5.95 1.57 4.54
C ARG A 8 -5.23 0.24 4.82
N PRO A 9 -5.85 -0.68 5.57
CA PRO A 9 -5.37 -2.06 5.64
C PRO A 9 -5.46 -2.69 4.25
N CYS A 10 -4.79 -3.82 4.06
CA CYS A 10 -4.75 -4.46 2.75
C CYS A 10 -6.16 -4.75 2.23
N PRO A 11 -6.57 -4.28 1.03
CA PRO A 11 -7.92 -4.56 0.52
C PRO A 11 -8.14 -6.05 0.17
N VAL A 12 -7.08 -6.87 0.20
CA VAL A 12 -7.15 -8.31 -0.10
C VAL A 12 -7.27 -9.16 1.16
N CYS A 13 -6.66 -8.75 2.26
CA CYS A 13 -6.59 -9.56 3.48
C CYS A 13 -6.76 -8.78 4.78
N GLU A 14 -7.06 -7.48 4.68
CA GLU A 14 -7.27 -6.55 5.78
C GLU A 14 -6.10 -6.45 6.77
N GLU A 15 -4.92 -6.94 6.37
CA GLU A 15 -3.73 -6.87 7.21
C GLU A 15 -3.12 -5.48 7.27
N PRO A 16 -2.43 -5.16 8.39
CA PRO A 16 -1.69 -3.93 8.51
C PRO A 16 -0.57 -3.89 7.46
N MET A 17 -0.72 -2.95 6.53
CA MET A 17 0.31 -2.64 5.54
C MET A 17 1.36 -1.75 6.19
N TYR A 18 2.61 -1.91 5.77
CA TYR A 18 3.69 -1.02 6.19
C TYR A 18 4.16 -0.18 5.00
N SER A 19 4.44 1.09 5.25
CA SER A 19 5.07 1.97 4.28
C SER A 19 6.58 1.68 4.25
N ARG A 20 7.08 1.23 3.11
CA ARG A 20 8.51 0.96 2.90
C ARG A 20 9.02 1.95 1.87
N HIS A 21 9.60 3.07 2.30
CA HIS A 21 9.92 4.21 1.43
C HIS A 21 8.64 4.88 0.89
N CYS A 22 8.51 5.02 -0.42
CA CYS A 22 7.37 5.63 -1.09
C CYS A 22 6.34 4.59 -1.58
N LYS A 23 6.36 3.37 -1.03
CA LYS A 23 5.40 2.30 -1.36
C LYS A 23 4.70 1.75 -0.13
N TYR A 24 3.43 1.37 -0.28
CA TYR A 24 2.66 0.62 0.70
C TYR A 24 2.73 -0.87 0.37
N VAL A 25 3.21 -1.66 1.33
CA VAL A 25 3.47 -3.08 1.16
C VAL A 25 2.66 -3.88 2.17
N CYS A 26 1.88 -4.84 1.67
CA CYS A 26 1.26 -5.87 2.48
C CYS A 26 2.27 -7.03 2.66
N PRO A 27 2.52 -7.52 3.88
CA PRO A 27 3.47 -8.62 4.12
C PRO A 27 3.07 -9.93 3.41
N ARG A 28 1.78 -10.15 3.18
CA ARG A 28 1.27 -11.36 2.51
C ARG A 28 1.17 -11.26 0.99
N HIS A 29 0.94 -10.07 0.45
CA HIS A 29 0.62 -9.88 -0.98
C HIS A 29 1.68 -9.08 -1.74
N GLY A 30 2.61 -8.43 -1.02
CA GLY A 30 3.64 -7.59 -1.62
C GLY A 30 3.17 -6.14 -1.78
N VAL A 31 3.70 -5.48 -2.81
CA VAL A 31 3.52 -4.05 -3.03
C VAL A 31 2.12 -3.76 -3.56
N MET A 32 1.37 -2.91 -2.87
CA MET A 32 -0.02 -2.57 -3.23
C MET A 32 -0.15 -1.15 -3.76
N TYR A 33 0.72 -0.24 -3.31
CA TYR A 33 0.87 1.09 -3.89
C TYR A 33 2.36 1.38 -3.99
N ASP A 34 2.84 1.82 -5.15
CA ASP A 34 4.25 2.13 -5.38
C ASP A 34 4.36 3.49 -6.07
N CYS A 35 5.10 4.44 -5.50
CA CYS A 35 5.45 5.69 -6.18
C CYS A 35 6.76 5.62 -6.97
N SER A 36 7.46 4.48 -6.96
CA SER A 36 8.74 4.23 -7.62
C SER A 36 8.62 3.45 -8.93
N ASP A 37 7.42 3.03 -9.35
CA ASP A 37 7.16 2.38 -10.64
C ASP A 37 7.16 3.41 -11.79
N THR A 38 8.23 4.18 -11.90
CA THR A 38 8.61 4.87 -13.13
C THR A 38 9.71 4.02 -13.75
N PHE A 39 9.34 2.97 -14.47
CA PHE A 39 10.30 2.18 -15.25
C PHE A 39 11.04 3.09 -16.24
N TYR A 40 12.36 3.22 -16.03
CA TYR A 40 13.37 3.68 -16.98
C TYR A 40 14.51 2.66 -16.98
#